data_AF-A0A4Z2H428-F1
#
_entry.id   AF-A0A4Z2H428-F1
#
_cell.length_a   1.000
_cell.length_b   1.000
_cell.length_c   1.000
_cell.angle_alpha   90.00
_cell.angle_beta   90.00
_cell.angle_gamma   90.00
#
_symmetry.space_group_name_H-M   'P 1'
#
loop_
_entity.id
_entity.type
_entity.pdbx_description
1 polymer ?
#
loop_
_entity_poly.entity_id
_entity_poly.type
_entity_poly.pdbx_seq_one_letter_code
_entity_poly.pdbx_strand_id
1 'polypeptide(L)'
;MEKGNIAVVFNVGTDDINIEETSKFVNDGKYHIVKFTRSGGNATLQVDDLPVIERYPTGNNDNERLAIARQRIPYRLGRVVDEWLLDKGRQLTIFNSQTTIQIGGWERDRSRSFQGQLSGLYYNGLKVFNMASEGDPNIRVQGSVRLVGDSPSSITPQSSTTANRSETSTSIMEITTTTASSRRVKQTTPREPQQN
;
A
#
# COMPACT_ATOMS: atom_id res chain seq x y z
N MET A 1 -5.67 -14.44 2.73
CA MET A 1 -6.49 -15.32 3.56
C MET A 1 -6.70 -16.63 2.85
N GLU A 2 -6.47 -17.74 3.53
CA GLU A 2 -6.74 -19.08 3.04
C GLU A 2 -7.72 -19.76 4.00
N LYS A 3 -8.89 -20.16 3.52
CA LYS A 3 -9.93 -20.84 4.33
C LYS A 3 -10.35 -20.09 5.63
N GLY A 4 -10.18 -18.77 5.67
CA GLY A 4 -10.50 -17.93 6.84
C GLY A 4 -9.31 -17.60 7.74
N ASN A 5 -8.14 -18.17 7.45
CA ASN A 5 -6.90 -17.97 8.19
C ASN A 5 -6.02 -16.88 7.55
N ILE A 6 -5.13 -16.29 8.35
CA ILE A 6 -4.07 -15.41 7.88
C ILE A 6 -2.85 -16.23 7.49
N ALA A 7 -2.38 -16.02 6.26
CA ALA A 7 -1.16 -16.61 5.73
C ALA A 7 -0.34 -15.53 5.01
N VAL A 8 0.98 -15.67 5.10
CA VAL A 8 1.95 -14.87 4.34
C VAL A 8 2.82 -15.81 3.53
N VAL A 9 2.89 -15.54 2.23
CA VAL A 9 3.78 -16.23 1.29
C VAL A 9 4.76 -15.20 0.74
N PHE A 10 6.04 -15.52 0.76
CA PHE A 10 7.09 -14.67 0.20
C PHE A 10 8.18 -15.49 -0.46
N ASN A 11 8.90 -14.85 -1.38
CA ASN A 11 10.06 -15.42 -2.05
C ASN A 11 11.15 -14.34 -2.17
N VAL A 12 12.40 -14.72 -1.92
CA VAL A 12 13.57 -13.82 -1.91
C VAL A 12 14.71 -14.31 -2.80
N GLY A 13 14.43 -15.23 -3.71
CA GLY A 13 15.40 -15.70 -4.71
C GLY A 13 15.51 -17.22 -4.86
N THR A 14 14.74 -17.99 -4.08
CA THR A 14 14.70 -19.46 -4.17
C THR A 14 13.25 -19.93 -4.29
N ASP A 15 12.74 -20.57 -3.25
CA ASP A 15 11.41 -21.16 -3.21
C ASP A 15 10.44 -20.29 -2.40
N ASP A 16 9.15 -20.51 -2.61
CA ASP A 16 8.10 -19.85 -1.84
C ASP A 16 8.13 -20.35 -0.39
N ILE A 17 8.21 -19.40 0.54
CA ILE A 17 8.15 -19.65 1.98
C ILE A 17 6.77 -19.23 2.48
N ASN A 18 6.03 -20.20 3.02
CA ASN A 18 4.72 -19.98 3.63
C ASN A 18 4.79 -20.00 5.17
N ILE A 19 4.07 -19.07 5.79
CA ILE A 19 3.80 -19.04 7.23
C ILE A 19 2.32 -18.69 7.44
N GLU A 20 1.62 -19.48 8.24
CA GLU A 20 0.17 -19.39 8.43
C GLU A 20 -0.19 -19.55 9.90
N GLU A 21 -1.17 -18.76 10.36
CA GLU A 21 -1.85 -18.94 11.64
C GLU A 21 -3.10 -19.79 11.43
N THR A 22 -3.06 -21.06 11.84
CA THR A 22 -4.13 -22.03 11.60
C THR A 22 -5.09 -22.19 12.78
N SER A 23 -4.76 -21.65 13.95
CA SER A 23 -5.55 -21.82 15.17
C SER A 23 -6.69 -20.81 15.32
N LYS A 24 -6.71 -19.76 14.48
CA LYS A 24 -7.71 -18.69 14.55
C LYS A 24 -8.22 -18.27 13.18
N PHE A 25 -9.55 -18.35 13.03
CA PHE A 25 -10.27 -17.74 11.93
C PHE A 25 -10.43 -16.23 12.16
N VAL A 26 -10.16 -15.42 11.13
CA VAL A 26 -10.24 -13.94 11.17
C VAL A 26 -11.34 -13.37 10.28
N ASN A 27 -12.10 -14.24 9.62
CA ASN A 27 -13.22 -13.87 8.75
C ASN A 27 -14.55 -13.77 9.52
N ASP A 28 -14.49 -13.40 10.80
CA ASP A 28 -15.63 -13.32 11.72
C ASP A 28 -16.29 -11.92 11.75
N GLY A 29 -15.77 -10.99 10.94
CA GLY A 29 -16.25 -9.60 10.86
C GLY A 29 -15.72 -8.69 11.97
N LYS A 30 -14.80 -9.17 12.82
CA LYS A 30 -14.17 -8.36 13.87
C LYS A 30 -12.84 -7.79 13.41
N TYR A 31 -12.35 -6.86 14.21
CA TYR A 31 -11.03 -6.26 14.01
C TYR A 31 -9.93 -7.23 14.45
N HIS A 32 -8.92 -7.39 13.60
CA HIS A 32 -7.74 -8.20 13.86
C HIS A 32 -6.47 -7.43 13.49
N ILE A 33 -5.41 -7.65 14.26
CA ILE A 33 -4.08 -7.11 14.01
C ILE A 33 -3.19 -8.23 13.51
N VAL A 34 -2.45 -7.98 12.43
CA VAL A 34 -1.48 -8.93 11.88
C VAL A 34 -0.11 -8.27 11.86
N LYS A 35 0.87 -8.92 12.48
CA LYS A 35 2.27 -8.51 12.46
C LYS A 35 3.11 -9.58 11.78
N PHE A 36 3.78 -9.18 10.71
CA PHE A 36 4.73 -10.03 9.99
C PHE A 36 6.12 -9.39 10.06
N THR A 37 7.15 -10.20 10.34
CA THR A 37 8.54 -9.77 10.24
C THR A 37 9.36 -10.82 9.49
N ARG A 38 10.41 -10.38 8.79
CA ARG A 38 11.32 -11.27 8.06
C ARG A 38 12.77 -10.80 8.21
N SER A 39 13.67 -11.75 8.39
CA SER A 39 15.11 -11.57 8.33
C SER A 39 15.72 -12.69 7.49
N GLY A 40 16.11 -12.38 6.24
CA GLY A 40 16.52 -13.39 5.28
C GLY A 40 15.40 -14.38 4.96
N GLY A 41 15.69 -15.69 5.00
CA GLY A 41 14.65 -16.71 4.86
C GLY A 41 13.74 -16.84 6.09
N ASN A 42 14.17 -16.34 7.25
CA ASN A 42 13.44 -16.49 8.50
C ASN A 42 12.29 -15.49 8.56
N ALA A 43 11.15 -15.92 9.09
CA ALA A 43 9.98 -15.06 9.25
C ALA A 43 9.24 -15.34 10.55
N THR A 44 8.53 -14.33 11.03
CA THR A 44 7.56 -14.48 12.11
C THR A 44 6.21 -13.92 11.73
N LEU A 45 5.15 -14.53 12.26
CA LEU A 45 3.77 -14.10 12.09
C LEU A 45 3.09 -14.10 13.46
N GLN A 46 2.38 -13.02 13.76
CA GLN A 46 1.55 -12.90 14.95
C GLN A 46 0.19 -12.33 14.55
N VAL A 47 -0.88 -12.95 15.04
CA VAL A 47 -2.25 -12.47 14.87
C VAL A 47 -2.83 -12.14 16.24
N ASP A 48 -3.22 -10.88 16.43
CA ASP A 48 -3.66 -10.33 17.71
C ASP A 48 -2.64 -10.61 18.84
N ASP A 49 -3.12 -11.06 20.00
CA ASP A 49 -2.30 -11.44 21.16
C ASP A 49 -1.94 -12.93 21.18
N LEU A 50 -2.08 -13.64 20.05
CA LEU A 50 -1.67 -15.04 19.95
C LEU A 50 -0.14 -15.19 20.05
N PRO A 51 0.36 -16.39 20.40
CA PRO A 51 1.78 -16.69 20.35
C PRO A 51 2.38 -16.40 18.96
N VAL A 52 3.61 -15.92 18.95
CA VAL A 52 4.34 -15.68 17.70
C VAL A 52 4.68 -17.02 17.05
N ILE A 53 4.31 -17.17 15.78
CA ILE A 53 4.73 -18.29 14.93
C ILE A 53 6.06 -17.92 14.31
N GLU A 54 7.03 -18.81 14.38
CA GLU A 54 8.35 -18.66 13.76
C GLU A 54 8.55 -19.67 12.63
N ARG A 55 9.15 -19.23 11.53
CA ARG A 55 9.49 -20.07 10.40
C ARG A 55 10.98 -19.92 10.09
N TYR A 56 11.67 -21.06 10.13
CA TYR A 56 13.07 -21.21 9.75
C TYR A 56 13.14 -22.22 8.60
N PRO A 57 13.08 -21.78 7.34
CA PRO A 57 13.19 -22.68 6.20
C PRO A 57 14.50 -23.46 6.25
N THR A 58 14.41 -24.79 6.13
CA THR A 58 15.55 -25.69 6.04
C THR A 58 15.56 -26.30 4.64
N GLY A 59 16.63 -26.10 3.86
CA GLY A 59 16.72 -26.66 2.49
C GLY A 59 17.71 -25.95 1.57
N ASN A 60 18.64 -26.73 1.00
CA ASN A 60 19.71 -26.40 0.05
C ASN A 60 20.39 -25.04 0.26
N ASN A 61 20.81 -24.85 1.50
CA ASN A 61 21.55 -23.70 1.96
C ASN A 61 22.89 -23.67 1.21
N ASP A 62 23.23 -22.50 0.68
CA ASP A 62 24.40 -22.23 -0.16
C ASP A 62 25.73 -22.82 0.32
N ASN A 63 25.86 -23.17 1.60
CA ASN A 63 27.03 -23.80 2.22
C ASN A 63 27.43 -25.17 1.63
N GLU A 64 26.48 -26.04 1.24
CA GLU A 64 26.82 -27.35 0.62
C GLU A 64 27.32 -27.17 -0.82
N ARG A 65 26.72 -26.26 -1.59
CA ARG A 65 27.20 -25.89 -2.92
C ARG A 65 28.52 -25.10 -2.86
N LEU A 66 28.71 -24.24 -1.86
CA LEU A 66 29.97 -23.56 -1.54
C LEU A 66 31.07 -24.58 -1.21
N ALA A 67 30.78 -25.62 -0.42
CA ALA A 67 31.74 -26.66 -0.08
C ALA A 67 32.23 -27.44 -1.31
N ILE A 68 31.34 -27.72 -2.27
CA ILE A 68 31.67 -28.39 -3.53
C ILE A 68 32.46 -27.47 -4.48
N ALA A 69 32.09 -26.18 -4.57
CA ALA A 69 32.81 -25.20 -5.40
C ALA A 69 34.22 -24.88 -4.87
N ARG A 70 34.40 -24.82 -3.54
CA ARG A 70 35.70 -24.61 -2.87
C ARG A 70 36.75 -25.65 -3.24
N GLN A 71 36.35 -26.91 -3.46
CA GLN A 71 37.29 -27.98 -3.82
C GLN A 71 37.89 -27.85 -5.23
N ARG A 72 37.35 -26.98 -6.09
CA ARG A 72 37.75 -26.86 -7.50
C ARG A 72 38.65 -25.65 -7.82
N ILE A 73 38.97 -24.78 -6.86
CA ILE A 73 39.60 -23.48 -7.15
C ILE A 73 40.97 -23.36 -6.45
N PRO A 74 42.06 -23.07 -7.19
CA PRO A 74 43.38 -22.87 -6.61
C PRO A 74 43.40 -21.70 -5.61
N TYR A 75 44.06 -21.90 -4.47
CA TYR A 75 44.13 -20.99 -3.32
C TYR A 75 44.59 -19.55 -3.62
N ARG A 76 45.16 -19.28 -4.79
CA ARG A 76 45.59 -17.93 -5.21
C ARG A 76 44.44 -17.00 -5.62
N LEU A 77 43.25 -17.53 -5.90
CA LEU A 77 42.02 -16.77 -6.19
C LEU A 77 40.99 -16.80 -5.05
N GLY A 78 41.31 -17.46 -3.93
CA GLY A 78 40.35 -17.85 -2.89
C GLY A 78 39.57 -16.67 -2.29
N ARG A 79 40.22 -15.56 -1.95
CA ARG A 79 39.53 -14.42 -1.30
C ARG A 79 38.48 -13.74 -2.17
N VAL A 80 38.78 -13.49 -3.44
CA VAL A 80 37.82 -12.83 -4.36
C VAL A 80 36.65 -13.75 -4.65
N VAL A 81 36.90 -15.06 -4.75
CA VAL A 81 35.86 -16.05 -4.98
C VAL A 81 35.00 -16.27 -3.72
N ASP A 82 35.59 -16.29 -2.52
CA ASP A 82 34.85 -16.37 -1.26
C ASP A 82 33.98 -15.14 -1.04
N GLU A 83 34.49 -13.93 -1.32
CA GLU A 83 33.72 -12.68 -1.24
C GLU A 83 32.59 -12.65 -2.25
N TRP A 84 32.84 -13.10 -3.49
CA TRP A 84 31.81 -13.22 -4.52
C TRP A 84 30.75 -14.28 -4.15
N LEU A 85 31.14 -15.44 -3.61
CA LEU A 85 30.23 -16.49 -3.15
C LEU A 85 29.39 -16.04 -1.96
N LEU A 86 30.00 -15.33 -1.00
CA LEU A 86 29.30 -14.74 0.14
C LEU A 86 28.27 -13.70 -0.29
N ASP A 87 28.61 -12.83 -1.26
CA ASP A 87 27.63 -11.89 -1.80
C ASP A 87 26.50 -12.59 -2.56
N LYS A 88 26.79 -13.67 -3.29
CA LYS A 88 25.76 -14.46 -3.98
C LYS A 88 24.83 -15.19 -3.01
N GLY A 89 25.35 -15.78 -1.94
CA GLY A 89 24.52 -16.36 -0.87
C GLY A 89 23.69 -15.28 -0.14
N ARG A 90 24.26 -14.08 0.04
CA ARG A 90 23.52 -12.94 0.62
C ARG A 90 22.36 -12.49 -0.25
N GLN A 91 22.50 -12.48 -1.59
CA GLN A 91 21.44 -12.06 -2.51
C GLN A 91 20.15 -12.89 -2.35
N LEU A 92 20.25 -14.16 -1.93
CA LEU A 92 19.11 -15.07 -1.70
C LEU A 92 18.35 -14.81 -0.39
N THR A 93 18.81 -13.85 0.41
CA THR A 93 18.16 -13.41 1.66
C THR A 93 17.51 -12.03 1.52
N ILE A 94 17.77 -11.34 0.40
CA ILE A 94 17.37 -9.96 0.17
C ILE A 94 16.12 -9.94 -0.71
N PHE A 95 15.12 -9.15 -0.30
CA PHE A 95 14.01 -8.84 -1.19
C PHE A 95 14.40 -7.66 -2.07
N ASN A 96 15.01 -7.99 -3.21
CA ASN A 96 15.62 -7.03 -4.12
C ASN A 96 14.58 -6.21 -4.89
N SER A 97 14.94 -4.97 -5.20
CA SER A 97 14.25 -4.10 -6.18
C SER A 97 12.72 -4.06 -6.02
N GLN A 98 12.23 -3.87 -4.79
CA GLN A 98 10.80 -3.68 -4.53
C GLN A 98 10.27 -2.47 -5.31
N THR A 99 9.20 -2.65 -6.09
CA THR A 99 8.65 -1.61 -6.98
C THR A 99 7.29 -1.11 -6.54
N THR A 100 6.37 -2.04 -6.22
CA THR A 100 4.95 -1.71 -6.04
C THR A 100 4.39 -2.42 -4.81
N ILE A 101 3.61 -1.69 -4.00
CA ILE A 101 2.72 -2.26 -2.99
C ILE A 101 1.30 -2.23 -3.55
N GLN A 102 0.68 -3.40 -3.69
CA GLN A 102 -0.70 -3.52 -4.14
C GLN A 102 -1.58 -4.03 -3.00
N ILE A 103 -2.77 -3.43 -2.87
CA ILE A 103 -3.71 -3.70 -1.79
C ILE A 103 -5.09 -3.95 -2.40
N GLY A 104 -5.84 -4.91 -1.85
CA GLY A 104 -7.20 -5.21 -2.30
C GLY A 104 -7.35 -6.47 -3.15
N GLY A 105 -6.25 -7.12 -3.56
CA GLY A 105 -6.30 -8.46 -4.20
C GLY A 105 -6.70 -8.46 -5.68
N TRP A 106 -6.42 -7.38 -6.42
CA TRP A 106 -6.94 -7.18 -7.78
C TRP A 106 -6.26 -8.03 -8.88
N GLU A 107 -4.99 -8.43 -8.74
CA GLU A 107 -4.18 -8.78 -9.93
C GLU A 107 -3.95 -10.29 -10.18
N ARG A 108 -3.95 -11.15 -9.16
CA ARG A 108 -3.88 -12.61 -9.36
C ARG A 108 -5.28 -13.19 -9.46
N ASP A 109 -5.90 -13.17 -10.63
CA ASP A 109 -7.10 -13.99 -10.96
C ASP A 109 -8.48 -13.34 -10.74
N ARG A 110 -8.57 -12.10 -10.22
CA ARG A 110 -9.84 -11.35 -9.91
C ARG A 110 -10.85 -12.09 -9.00
N SER A 111 -10.58 -13.32 -8.61
CA SER A 111 -11.49 -14.19 -7.87
C SER A 111 -11.45 -13.95 -6.35
N ARG A 112 -10.45 -13.21 -5.84
CA ARG A 112 -10.23 -13.02 -4.40
C ARG A 112 -10.00 -11.55 -4.03
N SER A 113 -10.79 -10.65 -4.60
CA SER A 113 -10.81 -9.25 -4.15
C SER A 113 -11.17 -9.18 -2.66
N PHE A 114 -10.41 -8.40 -1.91
CA PHE A 114 -10.69 -8.18 -0.50
C PHE A 114 -11.98 -7.37 -0.33
N GLN A 115 -12.84 -7.81 0.57
CA GLN A 115 -14.04 -7.08 1.00
C GLN A 115 -13.99 -6.93 2.51
N GLY A 116 -14.03 -5.69 2.99
CA GLY A 116 -13.92 -5.38 4.40
C GLY A 116 -13.25 -4.02 4.62
N GLN A 117 -12.74 -3.83 5.82
CA GLN A 117 -11.99 -2.63 6.19
C GLN A 117 -10.52 -3.00 6.41
N LEU A 118 -9.62 -2.13 5.96
CA LEU A 118 -8.20 -2.19 6.27
C LEU A 118 -7.80 -0.87 6.92
N SER A 119 -6.95 -0.94 7.94
CA SER A 119 -6.42 0.24 8.62
C SER A 119 -4.97 0.01 9.04
N GLY A 120 -4.24 1.10 9.27
CA GLY A 120 -2.90 1.05 9.86
C GLY A 120 -1.81 0.27 9.10
N LEU A 121 -1.88 0.13 7.77
CA LEU A 121 -0.84 -0.59 7.02
C LEU A 121 0.52 0.13 7.16
N TYR A 122 1.45 -0.57 7.81
CA TYR A 122 2.83 -0.16 7.99
C TYR A 122 3.76 -1.14 7.28
N TYR A 123 4.63 -0.63 6.42
CA TYR A 123 5.58 -1.44 5.67
C TYR A 123 6.93 -0.73 5.59
N ASN A 124 7.96 -1.27 6.24
CA ASN A 124 9.34 -0.76 6.20
C ASN A 124 9.47 0.77 6.42
N GLY A 125 8.68 1.34 7.33
CA GLY A 125 8.69 2.79 7.60
C GLY A 125 7.53 3.57 6.95
N LEU A 126 6.89 3.01 5.94
CA LEU A 126 5.79 3.64 5.21
C LEU A 126 4.45 3.39 5.89
N LYS A 127 3.73 4.47 6.22
CA LYS A 127 2.32 4.43 6.67
C LYS A 127 1.40 4.57 5.47
N VAL A 128 1.24 3.50 4.69
CA VAL A 128 0.69 3.53 3.33
C VAL A 128 -0.71 4.15 3.28
N PHE A 129 -1.60 3.84 4.23
CA PHE A 129 -2.95 4.42 4.24
C PHE A 129 -2.97 5.91 4.61
N ASN A 130 -2.05 6.38 5.45
CA ASN A 130 -1.93 7.82 5.74
C ASN A 130 -1.45 8.57 4.50
N MET A 131 -0.41 8.05 3.83
CA MET A 131 0.07 8.62 2.57
C MET A 131 -1.06 8.66 1.52
N ALA A 132 -1.91 7.64 1.47
CA ALA A 132 -3.06 7.61 0.57
C ALA A 132 -4.10 8.67 0.92
N SER A 133 -4.44 8.85 2.21
CA SER A 133 -5.39 9.88 2.64
C SER A 133 -4.85 11.30 2.47
N GLU A 134 -3.53 11.47 2.51
CA GLU A 134 -2.85 12.75 2.34
C GLU A 134 -2.61 13.11 0.86
N GLY A 135 -2.97 12.22 -0.08
CA GLY A 135 -2.86 12.47 -1.51
C GLY A 135 -1.44 12.35 -2.07
N ASP A 136 -0.60 11.47 -1.52
CA ASP A 136 0.76 11.24 -2.02
C ASP A 136 0.77 10.92 -3.53
N PRO A 137 1.59 11.61 -4.34
CA PRO A 137 1.58 11.47 -5.80
C PRO A 137 2.00 10.09 -6.30
N ASN A 138 2.65 9.27 -5.47
CA ASN A 138 3.04 7.90 -5.81
C ASN A 138 1.95 6.87 -5.53
N ILE A 139 0.81 7.30 -4.96
CA ILE A 139 -0.32 6.43 -4.64
C ILE A 139 -1.45 6.64 -5.64
N ARG A 140 -2.03 5.52 -6.10
CA ARG A 140 -3.22 5.51 -6.96
C ARG A 140 -4.29 4.65 -6.32
N VAL A 141 -5.47 5.22 -6.12
CA VAL A 141 -6.65 4.52 -5.61
C VAL A 141 -7.61 4.28 -6.76
N GLN A 142 -8.05 3.04 -6.95
CA GLN A 142 -8.94 2.62 -8.03
C GLN A 142 -9.96 1.60 -7.53
N GLY A 143 -11.11 1.52 -8.19
CA GLY A 143 -12.20 0.59 -7.85
C GLY A 143 -13.04 1.06 -6.66
N SER A 144 -13.75 0.11 -6.03
CA SER A 144 -14.72 0.38 -4.96
C SER A 144 -14.06 0.53 -3.59
N VAL A 145 -13.24 1.56 -3.42
CA VAL A 145 -12.51 1.88 -2.17
C VAL A 145 -12.95 3.25 -1.64
N ARG A 146 -13.14 3.36 -0.33
CA ARG A 146 -13.47 4.62 0.35
C ARG A 146 -12.67 4.77 1.64
N LEU A 147 -12.26 6.00 1.95
CA LEU A 147 -11.70 6.33 3.26
C LEU A 147 -12.85 6.33 4.29
N VAL A 148 -12.63 5.68 5.44
CA VAL A 148 -13.61 5.63 6.52
C VAL A 148 -13.27 6.74 7.51
N GLY A 149 -14.19 7.70 7.69
CA GLY A 149 -13.98 8.87 8.55
C GLY A 149 -14.47 10.17 7.92
N ASP A 150 -14.45 10.25 6.59
CA ASP A 150 -15.12 11.31 5.83
C ASP A 150 -16.59 10.92 5.67
N SER A 151 -17.37 11.06 6.73
CA SER A 151 -18.82 11.17 6.54
C SER A 151 -19.06 12.40 5.68
N PRO A 152 -19.70 12.30 4.50
CA PRO A 152 -20.23 13.50 3.88
C PRO A 152 -21.17 14.09 4.93
N SER A 153 -20.86 15.30 5.40
CA SER A 153 -21.76 16.05 6.26
C SER A 153 -23.14 15.97 5.64
N SER A 154 -24.07 15.31 6.33
CA SER A 154 -25.45 15.26 5.90
C SER A 154 -25.94 16.70 5.89
N ILE A 155 -25.98 17.33 4.72
CA ILE A 155 -26.77 18.52 4.51
C ILE A 155 -28.22 18.02 4.61
N THR A 156 -28.74 18.01 5.82
CA THR A 156 -30.15 17.80 6.11
C THR A 156 -30.86 19.09 5.67
N PRO A 157 -31.72 19.10 4.65
CA PRO A 157 -32.70 20.16 4.55
C PRO A 157 -33.73 19.89 5.64
N GLN A 158 -33.64 20.68 6.70
CA GLN A 158 -34.68 20.81 7.70
C GLN A 158 -35.87 21.53 7.02
N SER A 159 -37.01 20.86 6.84
CA SER A 159 -38.30 21.54 6.62
C SER A 159 -39.50 20.62 6.90
N SER A 160 -40.15 20.92 8.03
CA SER A 160 -41.59 20.95 8.30
C SER A 160 -42.57 20.23 7.37
N THR A 161 -43.41 19.41 8.00
CA THR A 161 -44.74 18.99 7.55
C THR A 161 -45.61 20.13 7.02
N THR A 162 -46.15 19.98 5.81
CA THR A 162 -47.58 20.25 5.52
C THR A 162 -47.98 19.63 4.18
N ALA A 163 -49.09 18.91 4.17
CA ALA A 163 -49.78 18.45 2.97
C ALA A 163 -50.40 19.66 2.24
N ASN A 164 -50.30 19.70 0.90
CA ASN A 164 -51.44 19.92 0.00
C ASN A 164 -51.01 20.04 -1.49
N ARG A 165 -51.72 19.26 -2.31
CA ARG A 165 -52.14 19.44 -3.72
C ARG A 165 -51.24 20.15 -4.75
N SER A 166 -51.01 19.39 -5.82
CA SER A 166 -50.99 19.71 -7.25
C SER A 166 -51.31 21.14 -7.68
N GLU A 167 -50.49 21.73 -8.55
CA GLU A 167 -50.81 22.01 -9.96
C GLU A 167 -49.64 22.71 -10.72
N THR A 168 -49.54 22.33 -12.00
CA THR A 168 -49.03 23.06 -13.18
C THR A 168 -47.65 23.74 -13.24
N SER A 169 -46.88 23.25 -14.22
CA SER A 169 -45.68 23.85 -14.82
C SER A 169 -45.87 25.30 -15.26
N THR A 170 -44.85 26.13 -15.01
CA THR A 170 -44.39 27.16 -15.95
C THR A 170 -42.88 27.32 -15.83
N SER A 171 -42.17 27.13 -16.94
CA SER A 171 -40.74 27.38 -17.09
C SER A 171 -40.50 28.89 -17.12
N ILE A 172 -39.65 29.41 -16.24
CA ILE A 172 -39.14 30.78 -16.31
C ILE A 172 -37.62 30.71 -16.52
N MET A 173 -37.22 31.03 -17.75
CA MET A 173 -35.85 31.40 -18.11
C MET A 173 -35.50 32.72 -17.41
N GLU A 174 -34.38 32.79 -16.69
CA GLU A 174 -33.79 34.05 -16.28
C GLU A 174 -32.52 34.31 -17.12
N ILE A 175 -32.66 35.17 -18.14
CA ILE A 175 -31.54 35.76 -18.88
C ILE A 175 -31.15 37.03 -18.11
N THR A 176 -30.01 37.00 -17.42
CA THR A 176 -29.47 38.21 -16.78
C THR A 176 -28.60 38.98 -17.78
N THR A 177 -29.09 40.11 -18.25
CA THR A 177 -28.34 41.11 -19.04
C THR A 177 -27.76 42.15 -18.07
N THR A 178 -26.44 42.35 -18.05
CA THR A 178 -25.82 43.49 -17.35
C THR A 178 -25.08 44.37 -18.36
N THR A 179 -25.46 45.63 -18.45
CA THR A 179 -24.88 46.65 -19.33
C THR A 179 -23.63 47.28 -18.71
N ALA A 180 -22.66 47.61 -19.58
CA ALA A 180 -21.38 48.21 -19.25
C ALA A 180 -21.43 49.74 -19.15
N SER A 181 -20.51 50.33 -18.38
CA SER A 181 -20.00 51.67 -18.68
C SER A 181 -18.53 51.81 -18.30
N SER A 182 -17.75 52.34 -19.24
CA SER A 182 -16.30 52.46 -19.23
C SER A 182 -15.86 53.82 -18.69
N ARG A 183 -14.74 53.87 -17.96
CA ARG A 183 -13.86 55.04 -17.99
C ARG A 183 -12.39 54.64 -17.90
N ARG A 184 -11.60 55.23 -18.79
CA ARG A 184 -10.21 54.93 -19.14
C ARG A 184 -9.37 56.17 -18.87
N VAL A 185 -8.32 56.09 -18.04
CA VAL A 185 -7.11 56.95 -18.05
C VAL A 185 -5.99 56.15 -17.33
N LYS A 186 -5.03 55.51 -18.01
CA LYS A 186 -3.75 56.00 -18.60
C LYS A 186 -2.54 55.87 -17.63
N GLN A 187 -1.81 54.76 -17.79
CA GLN A 187 -0.34 54.64 -17.99
C GLN A 187 0.64 55.38 -17.05
N THR A 188 1.57 54.62 -16.41
CA THR A 188 3.04 54.79 -16.51
C THR A 188 3.81 53.82 -15.58
N THR A 189 4.71 53.01 -16.15
CA THR A 189 5.99 52.54 -15.57
C THR A 189 7.03 53.66 -15.72
N PRO A 190 8.14 53.78 -14.93
CA PRO A 190 9.30 52.86 -15.02
C PRO A 190 10.32 52.75 -13.84
N ARG A 191 11.16 51.70 -13.94
CA ARG A 191 12.63 51.59 -13.66
C ARG A 191 13.22 51.46 -12.23
N GLU A 192 13.95 50.35 -12.06
CA GLU A 192 15.20 50.14 -11.26
C GLU A 192 16.30 51.19 -11.59
N PRO A 193 17.26 51.49 -10.67
CA PRO A 193 18.47 50.65 -10.54
C PRO A 193 19.23 50.60 -9.18
N GLN A 194 20.08 49.56 -9.07
CA GLN A 194 21.43 49.47 -8.46
C GLN A 194 21.66 49.45 -6.93
N GLN A 195 22.31 48.34 -6.53
CA GLN A 195 23.53 48.19 -5.71
C GLN A 195 23.82 49.18 -4.57
N ASN A 196 23.95 48.62 -3.37
CA ASN A 196 25.18 48.64 -2.58
C ASN A 196 25.29 47.36 -1.75
#